data_AF-A0A9Q0ZFK5-F1
#
_entry.id   AF-A0A9Q0ZFK5-F1
#
_cell.length_a   1.000
_cell.length_b   1.000
_cell.length_c   1.000
_cell.angle_alpha   90.00
_cell.angle_beta   90.00
_cell.angle_gamma   90.00
#
_symmetry.space_group_name_H-M   'P 1'
#
loop_
_entity.id
_entity.type
_entity.pdbx_description
1 polymer ?
#
loop_
_entity_poly.entity_id
_entity_poly.type
_entity_poly.pdbx_seq_one_letter_code
_entity_poly.pdbx_strand_id
1 'polypeptide(L)'
;MLILLLVLLLDIFNLIENSVAFRLNLTGHACKHGYKHSEYGAAITWDDALQSSMRHFEHKTYNLFTCNCHSFVANCLNRLCYGGSMDWNMIDVAILILSKGHWIEWKSVVRSFLPFAIVLCLGVVLVGWPFLVGLFSFSLLLMGWFLLGTYCFKSMLEC
;
A
#
# COMPACT_ATOMS: atom_id res chain seq x y z
N MET A 1 2.29 -5.03 -13.84
CA MET A 1 3.07 -4.83 -12.62
C MET A 1 3.96 -3.61 -12.71
N LEU A 2 4.67 -3.28 -13.80
CA LEU A 2 5.37 -1.98 -13.88
C LEU A 2 4.43 -0.78 -13.72
N ILE A 3 3.24 -0.79 -14.35
CA ILE A 3 2.20 0.24 -14.15
C ILE A 3 1.64 0.21 -12.74
N LEU A 4 1.42 -0.97 -12.15
CA LEU A 4 0.91 -1.09 -10.78
C LEU A 4 1.98 -0.72 -9.73
N LEU A 5 3.26 -0.97 -10.01
CA LEU A 5 4.41 -0.64 -9.19
C LEU A 5 4.76 0.85 -9.34
N LEU A 6 4.58 1.43 -10.54
CA LEU A 6 4.59 2.88 -10.77
C LEU A 6 3.43 3.53 -10.03
N VAL A 7 2.20 2.99 -10.13
CA VAL A 7 1.03 3.49 -9.38
C VAL A 7 1.25 3.33 -7.87
N LEU A 8 1.73 2.19 -7.38
CA LEU A 8 2.08 1.99 -5.96
C LEU A 8 3.24 2.88 -5.48
N LEU A 9 4.23 3.20 -6.33
CA LEU A 9 5.32 4.13 -6.01
C LEU A 9 4.91 5.62 -6.14
N LEU A 10 3.93 5.95 -6.99
CA LEU A 10 3.47 7.33 -7.26
C LEU A 10 2.25 7.74 -6.41
N ASP A 11 1.46 6.77 -5.93
CA ASP A 11 0.39 7.01 -4.96
C ASP A 11 0.97 7.42 -3.59
N ILE A 12 2.20 6.98 -3.26
CA ILE A 12 2.96 7.48 -2.10
C ILE A 12 3.20 8.99 -2.19
N PHE A 13 3.37 9.55 -3.39
CA PHE A 13 3.68 10.97 -3.57
C PHE A 13 2.43 11.87 -3.53
N ASN A 14 1.24 11.36 -3.86
CA ASN A 14 0.01 12.15 -3.86
C ASN A 14 -0.90 11.96 -2.65
N LEU A 15 -0.74 10.91 -1.83
CA LEU A 15 -1.64 10.67 -0.70
C LEU A 15 -1.34 11.57 0.53
N ILE A 16 -0.17 12.22 0.59
CA ILE A 16 0.28 12.94 1.79
C ILE A 16 -0.25 14.38 1.85
N GLU A 17 -0.63 14.98 0.72
CA GLU A 17 -0.95 16.43 0.68
C GLU A 17 -2.37 16.77 1.16
N ASN A 18 -3.28 15.79 1.34
CA ASN A 18 -4.65 16.02 1.83
C ASN A 18 -5.04 15.17 3.05
N SER A 19 -4.10 14.92 3.96
CA SER A 19 -4.30 14.22 5.24
C SER A 19 -5.31 14.87 6.21
N VAL A 20 -5.98 15.96 5.82
CA VAL A 20 -7.09 16.56 6.57
C VAL A 20 -8.34 15.66 6.55
N ALA A 21 -8.60 14.92 5.47
CA ALA A 21 -9.81 14.10 5.35
C ALA A 21 -9.78 12.80 6.19
N PHE A 22 -8.60 12.25 6.46
CA PHE A 22 -8.43 11.05 7.28
C PHE A 22 -8.61 11.32 8.78
N ARG A 23 -8.47 12.58 9.20
CA ARG A 23 -8.63 13.01 10.60
C ARG A 23 -10.05 12.99 11.15
N LEU A 24 -11.09 12.84 10.30
CA LEU A 24 -12.42 13.34 10.64
C LEU A 24 -13.47 12.32 11.13
N ASN A 25 -13.12 11.07 11.49
CA ASN A 25 -14.12 10.17 12.10
C ASN A 25 -13.60 9.13 13.11
N LEU A 26 -12.63 9.48 13.96
CA LEU A 26 -12.10 8.55 15.00
C LEU A 26 -12.94 8.46 16.30
N THR A 27 -14.10 9.10 16.37
CA THR A 27 -14.84 9.27 17.64
C THR A 27 -15.55 8.02 18.18
N GLY A 28 -15.31 6.84 17.62
CA GLY A 28 -15.83 5.59 18.17
C GLY A 28 -14.81 4.47 18.03
N HIS A 29 -13.92 4.31 19.01
CA HIS A 29 -13.16 3.06 19.17
C HIS A 29 -14.13 1.93 19.54
N ALA A 30 -14.76 1.34 18.53
CA ALA A 30 -15.71 0.24 18.63
C ALA A 30 -15.01 -1.06 18.21
N CYS A 31 -14.07 -1.54 19.02
CA CYS A 31 -13.41 -2.82 18.77
C CYS A 31 -14.27 -3.98 19.30
N LYS A 32 -14.65 -4.90 18.40
CA LYS A 32 -15.30 -6.18 18.78
C LYS A 32 -14.31 -7.21 19.33
N HIS A 33 -13.00 -7.00 19.18
CA HIS A 33 -11.94 -7.97 19.47
C HIS A 33 -10.98 -7.49 20.57
N GLY A 34 -11.50 -7.36 21.80
CA GLY A 34 -10.73 -6.86 22.95
C GLY A 34 -9.38 -7.57 23.21
N TYR A 35 -9.24 -8.84 22.81
CA TYR A 35 -8.01 -9.62 22.97
C TYR A 35 -6.93 -9.31 21.92
N LYS A 36 -7.27 -8.85 20.72
CA LYS A 36 -6.28 -8.55 19.66
C LYS A 36 -5.46 -7.28 19.93
N HIS A 37 -5.89 -6.45 20.88
CA HIS A 37 -5.13 -5.30 21.35
C HIS A 37 -3.84 -5.69 22.09
N SER A 38 -3.68 -6.95 22.54
CA SER A 38 -2.41 -7.40 23.12
C SER A 38 -1.30 -7.56 22.07
N GLU A 39 -1.64 -7.82 20.80
CA GLU A 39 -0.65 -8.01 19.72
C GLU A 39 -0.22 -6.66 19.12
N TYR A 40 -1.17 -5.79 18.80
CA TYR A 40 -0.87 -4.52 18.12
C TYR A 40 -0.80 -3.32 19.06
N GLY A 41 -1.32 -3.40 20.28
CA GLY A 41 -1.60 -2.23 21.12
C GLY A 41 -2.90 -1.53 20.71
N ALA A 42 -3.53 -0.83 21.66
CA ALA A 42 -4.70 0.01 21.42
C ALA A 42 -4.26 1.47 21.39
N ALA A 43 -4.36 2.13 20.25
CA ALA A 43 -4.14 3.57 20.14
C ALA A 43 -5.47 4.31 20.28
N ILE A 44 -5.48 5.35 21.12
CA ILE A 44 -6.69 6.15 21.36
C ILE A 44 -6.82 7.28 20.33
N THR A 45 -5.69 7.78 19.81
CA THR A 45 -5.64 8.89 18.86
C THR A 45 -4.79 8.55 17.63
N TRP A 46 -5.00 9.27 16.53
CA TRP A 46 -4.17 9.17 15.32
C TRP A 46 -2.69 9.36 15.62
N ASP A 47 -2.34 10.37 16.42
CA ASP A 47 -0.94 10.69 16.74
C ASP A 47 -0.28 9.59 17.57
N ASP A 48 -1.02 8.99 18.50
CA ASP A 48 -0.54 7.85 19.30
C ASP A 48 -0.30 6.60 18.43
N ALA A 49 -1.22 6.33 17.49
CA ALA A 49 -1.06 5.26 16.52
C ALA A 49 0.15 5.49 15.61
N LEU A 50 0.33 6.70 15.10
CA LEU A 50 1.47 7.09 14.28
C LEU A 50 2.78 6.95 15.05
N GLN A 51 2.86 7.48 16.28
CA GLN A 51 4.07 7.39 17.10
C GLN A 51 4.43 5.93 17.44
N SER A 52 3.43 5.12 17.76
CA SER A 52 3.63 3.71 18.06
C SER A 52 4.04 2.91 16.83
N SER A 53 3.47 3.18 15.66
CA SER A 53 3.91 2.60 14.40
C SER A 53 5.33 3.05 14.03
N MET A 54 5.70 4.32 14.24
CA MET A 54 7.08 4.78 13.99
C MET A 54 8.08 3.98 14.82
N ARG A 55 7.83 3.79 16.12
CA ARG A 55 8.68 2.96 16.99
C ARG A 55 8.74 1.50 16.54
N HIS A 56 7.64 0.94 16.05
CA HIS A 56 7.60 -0.45 15.54
C HIS A 56 8.51 -0.63 14.31
N PHE A 57 8.53 0.35 13.41
CA PHE A 57 9.28 0.27 12.15
C PHE A 57 10.69 0.88 12.22
N GLU A 58 11.04 1.62 13.27
CA GLU A 58 12.34 2.30 13.43
C GLU A 58 13.54 1.36 13.25
N HIS A 59 13.43 0.13 13.74
CA HIS A 59 14.49 -0.89 13.66
C HIS A 59 14.28 -1.91 12.55
N LYS A 60 13.34 -1.68 11.64
CA LYS A 60 13.01 -2.61 10.55
C LYS A 60 13.60 -2.15 9.23
N THR A 61 14.09 -3.10 8.44
CA THR A 61 14.64 -2.81 7.11
C THR A 61 13.52 -2.69 6.08
N TYR A 62 13.53 -1.61 5.30
CA TYR A 62 12.59 -1.42 4.20
C TYR A 62 12.72 -2.53 3.16
N ASN A 63 11.62 -3.18 2.84
CA ASN A 63 11.50 -4.15 1.75
C ASN A 63 10.30 -3.77 0.90
N LEU A 64 10.53 -3.57 -0.40
CA LEU A 64 9.51 -3.15 -1.36
C LEU A 64 8.24 -4.01 -1.31
N PHE A 65 8.40 -5.32 -1.11
CA PHE A 65 7.30 -6.27 -1.15
C PHE A 65 6.68 -6.50 0.22
N THR A 66 7.45 -6.56 1.30
CA THR A 66 6.92 -7.06 2.60
C THR A 66 6.95 -6.03 3.73
N CYS A 67 7.87 -5.06 3.69
CA CYS A 67 8.00 -4.02 4.70
C CYS A 67 8.14 -2.65 4.05
N ASN A 68 7.02 -2.16 3.55
CA ASN A 68 6.92 -0.88 2.85
C ASN A 68 5.97 0.08 3.61
N CYS A 69 5.69 1.22 3.00
CA CYS A 69 4.78 2.22 3.56
C CYS A 69 3.34 1.71 3.76
N HIS A 70 2.85 0.77 2.95
CA HIS A 70 1.53 0.18 3.12
C HIS A 70 1.50 -0.73 4.35
N SER A 71 2.59 -1.46 4.64
CA SER A 71 2.73 -2.21 5.90
C SER A 71 2.71 -1.28 7.11
N PHE A 72 3.33 -0.10 7.02
CA PHE A 72 3.27 0.94 8.05
C PHE A 72 1.82 1.45 8.27
N VAL A 73 1.13 1.81 7.18
CA VAL A 73 -0.27 2.27 7.26
C VAL A 73 -1.19 1.18 7.80
N ALA A 74 -1.03 -0.07 7.37
CA ALA A 74 -1.80 -1.20 7.89
C ALA A 74 -1.61 -1.37 9.41
N ASN A 75 -0.38 -1.23 9.91
CA ASN A 75 -0.09 -1.26 11.34
C ASN A 75 -0.80 -0.13 12.10
N CYS A 76 -0.80 1.09 11.55
CA CYS A 76 -1.50 2.23 12.13
C CYS A 76 -3.03 2.01 12.18
N LEU A 77 -3.63 1.49 11.09
CA LEU A 77 -5.05 1.16 11.03
C LEU A 77 -5.46 0.07 12.02
N ASN A 78 -4.62 -0.96 12.20
CA ASN A 78 -4.86 -2.03 13.17
C ASN A 78 -4.84 -1.50 14.61
N ARG A 79 -3.88 -0.63 14.94
CA ARG A 79 -3.78 0.01 16.28
C ARG A 79 -5.01 0.84 16.63
N LEU A 80 -5.64 1.45 15.64
CA LEU A 80 -6.86 2.26 15.81
C LEU A 80 -8.16 1.46 15.72
N CYS A 81 -8.09 0.17 15.41
CA CYS A 81 -9.25 -0.64 15.07
C CYS A 81 -10.13 0.03 13.99
N TYR A 82 -9.50 0.56 12.94
CA TYR A 82 -10.22 1.32 11.92
C TYR A 82 -11.28 0.45 11.24
N GLY A 83 -12.52 0.96 11.20
CA GLY A 83 -13.67 0.21 10.68
C GLY A 83 -14.07 -1.01 11.54
N GLY A 84 -13.63 -1.08 12.80
CA GLY A 84 -13.88 -2.22 13.70
C GLY A 84 -13.02 -3.46 13.39
N SER A 85 -12.01 -3.33 12.53
CA SER A 85 -11.10 -4.41 12.13
C SER A 85 -9.68 -4.16 12.64
N MET A 86 -8.98 -5.25 13.01
CA MET A 86 -7.55 -5.26 13.36
C MET A 86 -6.75 -6.22 12.46
N ASP A 87 -7.30 -6.59 11.30
CA ASP A 87 -6.70 -7.54 10.36
C ASP A 87 -6.26 -6.87 9.05
N TRP A 88 -6.00 -5.56 9.07
CA TRP A 88 -5.48 -4.82 7.93
C TRP A 88 -4.08 -5.31 7.57
N ASN A 89 -3.88 -5.60 6.29
CA ASN A 89 -2.57 -5.88 5.70
C ASN A 89 -2.23 -4.87 4.58
N MET A 90 -1.00 -4.90 4.07
CA MET A 90 -0.55 -3.98 3.03
C MET A 90 -1.35 -4.10 1.71
N ILE A 91 -1.91 -5.27 1.41
CA ILE A 91 -2.74 -5.51 0.22
C ILE A 91 -4.10 -4.84 0.41
N ASP A 92 -4.70 -4.95 1.60
CA ASP A 92 -5.96 -4.28 1.92
C ASP A 92 -5.80 -2.76 1.80
N VAL A 93 -4.68 -2.22 2.29
CA VAL A 93 -4.36 -0.79 2.15
C VAL A 93 -4.18 -0.41 0.68
N ALA A 94 -3.49 -1.24 -0.12
CA ALA A 94 -3.36 -1.01 -1.56
C ALA A 94 -4.72 -0.99 -2.27
N ILE A 95 -5.62 -1.93 -1.95
CA ILE A 95 -6.99 -1.96 -2.49
C ILE A 95 -7.79 -0.74 -2.04
N LEU A 96 -7.65 -0.33 -0.78
CA LEU A 96 -8.31 0.86 -0.23
C LEU A 96 -7.88 2.12 -0.99
N ILE A 97 -6.58 2.30 -1.23
CA ILE A 97 -6.05 3.44 -1.98
C ILE A 97 -6.50 3.38 -3.45
N LEU A 98 -6.47 2.22 -4.10
CA LEU A 98 -6.91 2.09 -5.49
C LEU A 98 -8.42 2.35 -5.67
N SER A 99 -9.24 2.05 -4.65
CA SER A 99 -10.70 2.22 -4.71
C SER A 99 -11.20 3.59 -4.24
N LYS A 100 -10.48 4.25 -3.32
CA LYS A 100 -10.87 5.51 -2.69
C LYS A 100 -9.93 6.68 -3.00
N GLY A 101 -8.80 6.42 -3.63
CA GLY A 101 -7.80 7.42 -3.99
C GLY A 101 -8.34 8.36 -5.07
N HIS A 102 -8.02 9.65 -4.92
CA HIS A 102 -8.35 10.66 -5.91
C HIS A 102 -7.10 11.40 -6.32
N TRP A 103 -6.99 11.69 -7.62
CA TRP A 103 -5.90 12.49 -8.16
C TRP A 103 -6.09 13.95 -7.77
N ILE A 104 -5.05 14.56 -7.23
CA ILE A 104 -5.08 15.99 -6.83
C ILE A 104 -5.09 16.88 -8.08
N GLU A 105 -4.31 16.53 -9.10
CA GLU A 105 -4.23 17.26 -10.37
C GLU A 105 -4.02 16.35 -11.57
N TRP A 106 -4.56 16.75 -12.72
CA TRP A 106 -4.29 16.10 -14.02
C TRP A 106 -2.80 16.09 -14.37
N LYS A 107 -2.05 17.14 -14.00
CA LYS A 107 -0.60 17.20 -14.22
C LYS A 107 0.15 16.08 -13.48
N SER A 108 -0.34 15.69 -12.30
CA SER A 108 0.23 14.60 -11.52
C SER A 108 0.03 13.25 -12.22
N VAL A 109 -1.14 13.03 -12.82
CA VAL A 109 -1.43 11.86 -13.67
C VAL A 109 -0.43 11.80 -14.83
N VAL A 110 -0.30 12.87 -15.61
CA VAL A 110 0.61 12.88 -16.77
C VAL A 110 2.06 12.63 -16.33
N ARG A 111 2.55 13.32 -15.30
CA ARG A 111 3.92 13.11 -14.79
C ARG A 111 4.15 11.66 -14.35
N SER A 112 3.13 11.02 -13.80
CA SER A 112 3.17 9.63 -13.31
C SER A 112 3.25 8.62 -14.44
N PHE A 113 2.43 8.77 -15.49
CA PHE A 113 2.30 7.76 -16.55
C PHE A 113 3.19 8.03 -17.78
N LEU A 114 3.61 9.28 -18.01
CA LEU A 114 4.34 9.66 -19.23
C LEU A 114 5.68 8.91 -19.39
N PRO A 115 6.56 8.81 -18.38
CA PRO A 115 7.84 8.10 -18.53
C PRO A 115 7.63 6.63 -18.92
N PHE A 116 6.63 5.99 -18.30
CA PHE A 116 6.26 4.62 -18.60
C PHE A 116 5.69 4.47 -20.01
N ALA A 117 4.81 5.38 -20.43
CA ALA A 117 4.23 5.37 -21.77
C ALA A 117 5.33 5.49 -22.85
N ILE A 118 6.34 6.34 -22.63
CA ILE A 118 7.48 6.48 -23.55
C ILE A 118 8.26 5.16 -23.67
N VAL A 119 8.61 4.53 -22.55
CA VAL A 119 9.33 3.24 -22.55
C VAL A 119 8.50 2.15 -23.24
N LEU A 120 7.19 2.13 -23.01
CA LEU A 120 6.29 1.16 -23.63
C LEU A 120 6.21 1.36 -25.14
N CYS A 121 6.07 2.61 -25.60
CA CYS A 121 6.10 2.95 -27.03
C CYS A 121 7.42 2.54 -27.69
N LEU A 122 8.56 2.84 -27.05
CA LEU A 122 9.88 2.43 -27.55
C LEU A 122 10.01 0.91 -27.64
N GLY A 123 9.59 0.19 -26.60
CA GLY A 123 9.60 -1.29 -26.61
C GLY A 123 8.75 -1.88 -27.73
N VAL A 124 7.56 -1.33 -27.97
CA VAL A 124 6.68 -1.75 -29.08
C VAL A 124 7.31 -1.42 -30.44
N VAL A 125 7.91 -0.24 -30.62
CA VAL A 125 8.55 0.14 -31.90
C VAL A 125 9.77 -0.73 -32.21
N LEU A 126 10.59 -1.05 -31.21
CA LEU A 126 11.84 -1.79 -31.40
C LEU A 126 11.65 -3.31 -31.48
N VAL A 127 10.67 -3.87 -30.75
CA VAL A 127 10.52 -5.33 -30.58
C VAL A 127 9.15 -5.84 -31.09
N GLY A 128 8.14 -4.98 -31.17
CA GLY A 128 6.79 -5.33 -31.61
C GLY A 128 5.89 -5.88 -30.50
N TRP A 129 4.79 -6.50 -30.89
CA TRP A 129 3.80 -7.12 -29.98
C TRP A 129 4.37 -8.12 -28.94
N PRO A 130 5.41 -8.92 -29.25
CA PRO A 130 5.98 -9.84 -28.26
C PRO A 130 6.52 -9.15 -27.00
N PHE A 131 6.94 -7.88 -27.08
CA PHE A 131 7.35 -7.11 -25.91
C PHE A 131 6.23 -6.94 -24.89
N LEU A 132 5.01 -6.64 -25.37
CA LEU A 132 3.83 -6.49 -24.50
C LEU A 132 3.45 -7.83 -23.85
N VAL A 133 3.50 -8.91 -24.63
CA VAL A 133 3.22 -10.26 -24.12
C VAL A 133 4.23 -10.65 -23.04
N GLY A 134 5.52 -10.42 -23.28
CA GLY A 134 6.57 -10.68 -22.29
C GLY A 134 6.39 -9.85 -21.02
N LEU A 135 6.15 -8.54 -21.16
CA LEU A 135 5.93 -7.63 -20.04
C LEU A 135 4.69 -8.02 -19.20
N PHE A 136 3.60 -8.41 -19.87
CA PHE A 136 2.37 -8.84 -19.23
C PHE A 136 2.55 -10.17 -18.50
N SER A 137 3.12 -11.17 -19.16
CA SER A 137 3.40 -12.49 -18.56
C SER A 137 4.33 -12.38 -17.35
N PHE A 138 5.44 -11.65 -17.48
CA PHE A 138 6.36 -11.39 -16.36
C PHE A 138 5.65 -10.68 -15.19
N SER A 139 4.81 -9.69 -15.51
CA SER A 139 4.02 -8.99 -14.50
C SER A 139 3.04 -9.90 -13.77
N LEU A 140 2.34 -10.79 -14.47
CA LEU A 140 1.41 -11.74 -13.87
C LEU A 140 2.12 -12.76 -13.01
N LEU A 141 3.27 -13.29 -13.47
CA LEU A 141 4.07 -14.24 -12.70
C LEU A 141 4.56 -13.62 -11.40
N LEU A 142 5.09 -12.38 -11.44
CA LEU A 142 5.52 -11.69 -10.24
C LEU A 142 4.36 -11.36 -9.29
N MET A 143 3.21 -10.93 -9.82
CA MET A 143 2.01 -10.70 -8.99
C MET A 143 1.51 -11.99 -8.34
N GLY A 144 1.43 -13.08 -9.11
CA GLY A 144 1.03 -14.39 -8.62
C GLY A 144 1.99 -14.90 -7.55
N TRP A 145 3.30 -14.81 -7.79
CA TRP A 145 4.32 -15.15 -6.79
C TRP A 145 4.19 -14.32 -5.52
N PHE A 146 3.98 -13.01 -5.65
CA PHE A 146 3.83 -12.10 -4.52
C PHE A 146 2.59 -12.43 -3.69
N LEU A 147 1.42 -12.56 -4.32
CA LEU A 147 0.17 -12.90 -3.63
C LEU A 147 0.24 -14.29 -3.01
N LEU A 148 0.82 -15.27 -3.71
CA LEU A 148 1.02 -16.61 -3.16
C LEU A 148 1.95 -16.54 -1.94
N GLY A 149 3.04 -15.78 -2.04
CA GLY A 149 3.98 -15.53 -0.95
C GLY A 149 3.28 -14.95 0.28
N THR A 150 2.45 -13.91 0.10
CA THR A 150 1.78 -13.23 1.21
C THR A 150 0.67 -14.05 1.85
N TYR A 151 -0.13 -14.80 1.08
CA TYR A 151 -1.24 -15.58 1.63
C TYR A 151 -0.84 -16.98 2.10
N CYS A 152 0.14 -17.63 1.46
CA CYS A 152 0.61 -18.96 1.87
C CYS A 152 1.70 -18.92 2.94
N PHE A 153 2.55 -17.89 2.96
CA PHE A 153 3.60 -17.72 3.96
C PHE A 153 3.31 -16.50 4.82
N LYS A 154 2.38 -16.67 5.77
CA LYS A 154 1.94 -15.62 6.70
C LYS A 154 3.10 -14.97 7.48
N SER A 155 4.22 -15.71 7.67
CA SER A 155 5.44 -15.21 8.32
C SER A 155 6.21 -14.16 7.50
N MET A 156 5.90 -13.97 6.21
CA MET A 156 6.55 -12.98 5.34
C MET A 156 5.88 -11.60 5.43
N LEU A 157 4.69 -11.50 6.03
CA LEU A 157 3.94 -10.26 6.21
C LEU A 157 4.36 -9.48 7.46
N GLU A 158 5.02 -10.15 8.39
CA GLU A 158 5.55 -9.49 9.58
C GLU A 158 6.80 -8.73 9.20
N CYS A 159 6.64 -7.41 9.15
CA CYS A 159 7.72 -6.52 9.51
C CYS A 159 7.82 -6.55 11.04
#